data_AF-A0A559U1A6-F1
#
_entry.id   AF-A0A559U1A6-F1
#
_cell.length_a   1.000
_cell.length_b   1.000
_cell.length_c   1.000
_cell.angle_alpha   90.00
_cell.angle_beta   90.00
_cell.angle_gamma   90.00
#
_symmetry.space_group_name_H-M   'P 1'
#
loop_
_entity.id
_entity.type
_entity.pdbx_description
1 polymer ?
#
loop_
_entity_poly.entity_id
_entity_poly.type
_entity_poly.pdbx_seq_one_letter_code
_entity_poly.pdbx_strand_id
1 'polypeptide(L)'
;MASVESRAIMQPVPRPVHISGRRLRSAEAVLAEPDPHDGRRTLLRAAPKPSRRMKAVREAPLGPALAAATGDPDEVPALLERLSALLR
;
A
#
# COMPACT_ATOMS: atom_id res chain seq x y z
N MET A 1 -39.76 -7.00 19.58
CA MET A 1 -38.34 -7.22 19.96
C MET A 1 -37.63 -7.75 18.73
N ALA A 2 -36.84 -6.90 18.05
CA ALA A 2 -36.19 -7.25 16.78
C ALA A 2 -34.80 -7.85 17.03
N SER A 3 -34.56 -9.02 16.46
CA SER A 3 -33.28 -9.72 16.47
C SER A 3 -32.29 -8.96 15.58
N VAL A 4 -31.14 -8.57 16.15
CA VAL A 4 -30.05 -7.92 15.41
C VAL A 4 -29.19 -9.03 14.81
N GLU A 5 -29.36 -9.28 13.51
CA GLU A 5 -28.47 -10.17 12.75
C GLU A 5 -27.08 -9.56 12.67
N SER A 6 -26.11 -10.26 13.26
CA SER A 6 -24.71 -9.89 13.27
C SER A 6 -24.11 -10.09 11.88
N ARG A 7 -24.06 -9.03 11.08
CA ARG A 7 -23.46 -9.04 9.74
C ARG A 7 -21.94 -9.09 9.87
N ALA A 8 -21.35 -10.25 9.65
CA ALA A 8 -19.90 -10.42 9.63
C ALA A 8 -19.30 -9.55 8.51
N ILE A 9 -18.63 -8.47 8.89
CA ILE A 9 -17.80 -7.67 7.99
C ILE A 9 -16.56 -8.51 7.68
N MET A 10 -16.57 -9.14 6.51
CA MET A 10 -15.42 -9.86 5.95
C MET A 10 -14.28 -8.85 5.73
N GLN A 11 -13.37 -8.76 6.70
CA GLN A 11 -12.15 -7.96 6.57
C GLN A 11 -11.30 -8.57 5.44
N PRO A 12 -10.79 -7.77 4.48
CA PRO A 12 -9.94 -8.30 3.42
C PRO A 12 -8.63 -8.81 4.01
N VAL A 13 -8.44 -10.13 3.96
CA VAL A 13 -7.17 -10.80 4.27
C VAL A 13 -6.02 -10.20 3.43
N PRO A 14 -4.83 -9.99 4.02
CA PRO A 14 -3.69 -9.45 3.29
C PRO A 14 -3.32 -10.38 2.14
N ARG A 15 -3.46 -9.89 0.90
CA ARG A 15 -3.01 -10.63 -0.27
C ARG A 15 -1.48 -10.68 -0.25
N PRO A 16 -0.89 -11.86 -0.46
CA PRO A 16 0.53 -12.03 -0.23
C PRO A 16 1.37 -11.28 -1.28
N VAL A 17 2.50 -10.72 -0.81
CA VAL A 17 3.39 -9.83 -1.57
C VAL A 17 3.82 -10.42 -2.92
N HIS A 18 3.89 -11.74 -3.04
CA HIS A 18 4.25 -12.43 -4.28
C HIS A 18 3.25 -12.19 -5.44
N ILE A 19 1.95 -12.09 -5.16
CA ILE A 19 0.92 -11.84 -6.19
C ILE A 19 1.05 -10.40 -6.69
N SER A 20 1.25 -9.45 -5.77
CA SER A 20 1.45 -8.04 -6.08
C SER A 20 2.73 -7.82 -6.89
N GLY A 21 3.84 -8.45 -6.49
CA GLY A 21 5.11 -8.38 -7.22
C GLY A 21 5.01 -8.89 -8.66
N ARG A 22 4.27 -9.99 -8.90
CA ARG A 22 4.04 -10.50 -10.26
C ARG A 22 3.27 -9.49 -11.10
N ARG A 23 2.19 -8.91 -10.57
CA ARG A 23 1.38 -7.91 -11.29
C ARG A 23 2.17 -6.63 -11.59
N LEU A 24 3.00 -6.18 -10.66
CA LEU A 24 3.85 -5.00 -10.85
C LEU A 24 4.91 -5.24 -11.93
N ARG A 25 5.50 -6.43 -11.99
CA ARG A 25 6.41 -6.83 -13.08
C ARG A 25 5.69 -6.88 -14.42
N SER A 26 4.52 -7.49 -14.49
CA SER A 26 3.71 -7.56 -15.72
C SER A 26 3.28 -6.18 -16.23
N ALA A 27 3.17 -5.19 -15.34
CA ALA A 27 2.86 -3.81 -15.70
C ALA A 27 4.11 -2.95 -15.97
N GLU A 28 5.31 -3.57 -16.01
CA GLU A 28 6.60 -2.90 -16.18
C GLU A 28 6.86 -1.77 -15.17
N ALA A 29 6.19 -1.82 -14.02
CA ALA A 29 6.28 -0.80 -12.98
C ALA A 29 7.54 -0.98 -12.11
N VAL A 30 8.08 -2.20 -12.08
CA VAL A 30 9.25 -2.58 -11.29
C VAL A 30 10.19 -3.48 -12.08
N LEU A 31 11.49 -3.28 -11.86
CA LEU A 31 12.56 -4.20 -12.22
C LEU A 31 12.79 -5.18 -11.08
N ALA A 32 13.12 -6.42 -11.43
CA ALA A 32 13.39 -7.47 -10.46
C ALA A 32 14.73 -8.12 -10.76
N GLU A 33 15.67 -8.00 -9.84
CA GLU A 33 17.04 -8.50 -9.99
C GLU A 33 17.39 -9.38 -8.78
N PRO A 34 18.19 -10.44 -8.96
CA PRO A 34 18.74 -11.19 -7.83
C PRO A 34 19.51 -10.27 -6.88
N ASP A 35 19.39 -10.49 -5.58
CA ASP A 35 20.17 -9.74 -4.60
C ASP A 35 21.65 -10.16 -4.68
N PRO A 36 22.60 -9.22 -4.87
CA PRO A 36 24.02 -9.53 -4.94
C PRO A 36 24.60 -10.11 -3.63
N HIS A 37 23.93 -9.90 -2.50
CA HIS A 37 24.36 -10.41 -1.20
C HIS A 37 23.74 -11.77 -0.83
N ASP A 38 22.61 -12.13 -1.44
CA ASP A 38 21.90 -13.40 -1.22
C ASP A 38 21.10 -13.79 -2.46
N GLY A 39 21.63 -14.71 -3.28
CA GLY A 39 20.98 -15.14 -4.51
C GLY A 39 19.61 -15.83 -4.35
N ARG A 40 19.18 -16.12 -3.11
CA ARG A 40 17.83 -16.61 -2.83
C ARG A 40 16.79 -15.48 -2.78
N ARG A 41 17.23 -14.22 -2.70
CA ARG A 41 16.38 -13.03 -2.66
C ARG A 41 16.29 -12.35 -4.02
N THR A 42 15.20 -11.62 -4.23
CA THR A 42 14.99 -10.77 -5.40
C THR A 42 14.71 -9.35 -4.95
N LEU A 43 15.54 -8.41 -5.40
CA LEU A 43 15.35 -7.00 -5.20
C LEU A 43 14.36 -6.46 -6.22
N LEU A 44 13.34 -5.74 -5.74
CA LEU A 44 12.42 -4.99 -6.58
C LEU A 44 12.84 -3.53 -6.60
N ARG A 45 13.09 -2.98 -7.79
CA ARG A 45 13.38 -1.56 -7.98
C ARG A 45 12.28 -0.92 -8.83
N ALA A 46 11.94 0.33 -8.58
CA ALA A 46 11.03 1.05 -9.48
C ALA A 46 11.62 1.11 -10.90
N ALA A 47 10.79 1.00 -11.92
CA ALA A 47 11.24 1.19 -13.29
C ALA A 47 11.77 2.63 -13.49
N PRO A 48 12.88 2.82 -14.21
CA PRO A 48 13.52 4.13 -14.38
C PRO A 48 12.62 5.13 -15.13
N LYS A 49 11.73 4.62 -16.00
CA LYS A 49 10.70 5.42 -16.66
C LYS A 49 9.34 5.08 -16.04
N PRO A 50 8.73 5.98 -15.25
CA PRO A 50 7.44 5.71 -14.65
C PRO A 50 6.35 5.65 -15.71
N SER A 51 5.50 4.62 -15.63
CA SER A 51 4.34 4.48 -16.51
C SER A 51 3.36 5.66 -16.35
N ARG A 52 2.52 5.90 -17.36
CA ARG A 52 1.48 6.95 -17.32
C ARG A 52 0.59 6.82 -16.07
N ARG A 53 0.25 5.59 -15.68
CA ARG A 53 -0.52 5.32 -14.47
C ARG A 53 0.24 5.69 -13.19
N MET A 54 1.52 5.36 -13.11
CA MET A 54 2.35 5.74 -11.95
C MET A 54 2.47 7.26 -11.81
N LYS A 55 2.63 7.98 -12.92
CA LYS A 55 2.64 9.44 -12.92
C LYS A 55 1.33 10.01 -12.37
N ALA A 56 0.20 9.58 -12.92
CA ALA A 56 -1.12 10.02 -12.47
C ALA A 56 -1.38 9.72 -10.98
N VAL A 57 -0.94 8.56 -10.49
CA VAL A 57 -1.07 8.21 -9.05
C VAL A 57 -0.19 9.08 -8.17
N ARG A 58 1.03 9.43 -8.61
CA ARG A 58 1.93 10.32 -7.85
C ARG A 58 1.45 11.76 -7.80
N GLU A 59 0.79 12.22 -8.86
CA GLU A 59 0.25 13.58 -8.97
C GLU A 59 -1.10 13.72 -8.25
N ALA A 60 -1.77 12.61 -7.92
CA ALA A 60 -3.05 12.64 -7.22
C ALA A 60 -2.88 13.16 -5.78
N PRO A 61 -3.63 14.19 -5.36
CA PRO A 61 -3.52 14.72 -4.01
C PRO A 61 -4.08 13.71 -2.99
N LEU A 62 -3.26 13.38 -2.00
CA LEU A 62 -3.67 12.49 -0.90
C LEU A 62 -4.46 13.22 0.19
N GLY A 63 -4.32 14.56 0.30
CA GLY A 63 -4.94 15.38 1.34
C GLY A 63 -6.44 15.15 1.53
N PRO A 64 -7.27 15.17 0.46
CA PRO A 64 -8.71 14.91 0.59
C PRO A 64 -9.04 13.51 1.09
N ALA A 65 -8.30 12.49 0.64
CA ALA A 65 -8.49 11.12 1.08
C ALA A 65 -8.09 10.93 2.55
N LEU A 66 -7.02 11.61 2.97
CA LEU A 66 -6.58 11.64 4.36
C LEU A 66 -7.59 12.38 5.24
N ALA A 67 -8.02 13.57 4.86
CA ALA A 67 -9.04 14.34 5.57
C ALA A 67 -10.34 13.54 5.75
N ALA A 68 -10.78 12.80 4.72
CA ALA A 68 -11.94 11.92 4.82
C ALA A 68 -11.74 10.74 5.80
N ALA A 69 -10.51 10.26 5.94
CA ALA A 69 -10.18 9.14 6.82
C ALA A 69 -9.90 9.57 8.27
N THR A 70 -9.34 10.76 8.49
CA THR A 70 -8.91 11.25 9.81
C THR A 70 -9.81 12.34 10.38
N GLY A 71 -10.70 12.95 9.59
CA GLY A 71 -11.49 14.11 9.97
C GLY A 71 -10.73 15.44 9.81
N ASP A 72 -9.44 15.44 10.11
CA ASP A 72 -8.51 16.56 9.90
C ASP A 72 -7.19 16.06 9.30
N PRO A 73 -6.73 16.56 8.13
CA PRO A 73 -5.46 16.18 7.54
C PRO A 73 -4.23 16.61 8.37
N ASP A 74 -4.33 17.66 9.20
CA ASP A 74 -3.22 18.12 10.05
C ASP A 74 -2.97 17.17 11.23
N GLU A 75 -3.92 16.31 11.56
CA GLU A 75 -3.77 15.25 12.57
C GLU A 75 -3.05 14.00 12.05
N VAL A 76 -2.88 13.86 10.73
CA VAL A 76 -2.27 12.67 10.10
C VAL A 76 -0.86 12.39 10.62
N PRO A 77 0.06 13.37 10.77
CA PRO A 77 1.40 13.10 11.31
C PRO A 77 1.34 12.54 12.74
N ALA A 78 0.48 13.11 13.59
CA ALA A 78 0.31 12.63 14.96
C ALA A 78 -0.32 11.23 15.02
N LEU A 79 -1.20 10.89 14.07
CA LEU A 79 -1.72 9.53 13.92
C LEU A 79 -0.62 8.54 13.48
N LEU A 80 0.20 8.91 12.50
CA LEU A 80 1.28 8.06 12.00
C LEU A 80 2.32 7.77 13.08
N GLU A 81 2.65 8.75 13.92
CA GLU A 81 3.54 8.55 15.07
C GLU A 81 2.96 7.54 16.07
N ARG A 82 1.67 7.68 16.41
CA ARG A 82 0.96 6.74 17.28
C ARG A 82 0.93 5.32 16.70
N LEU A 83 0.61 5.18 15.42
CA LEU A 83 0.60 3.88 14.74
C LEU A 83 1.99 3.25 14.68
N SER A 84 3.03 4.06 14.43
CA SER A 84 4.42 3.59 14.40
C SER A 84 4.89 3.08 15.76
N ALA A 85 4.44 3.70 16.85
CA ALA A 85 4.72 3.23 18.21
C ALA A 85 4.10 1.85 18.51
N LEU A 86 2.94 1.52 17.90
CA LEU A 86 2.28 0.22 18.08
C LEU A 86 2.89 -0.91 17.23
N LEU A 87 3.68 -0.58 16.22
CA LEU A 87 4.34 -1.54 15.33
C LEU A 87 5.78 -1.88 15.76
N ARG A 88 6.22 -1.38 16.92
CA ARG A 88 7.48 -1.72 17.58
C ARG A 88 7.26 -2.86 18.57
#